data_AF-A0A9E2UBI0-F1
#
_entry.id   AF-A0A9E2UBI0-F1
#
_cell.length_a   1.000
_cell.length_b   1.000
_cell.length_c   1.000
_cell.angle_alpha   90.00
_cell.angle_beta   90.00
_cell.angle_gamma   90.00
#
_symmetry.space_group_name_H-M   'P 1'
#
loop_
_entity.id
_entity.type
_entity.pdbx_description
1 polymer ?
#
loop_
_entity_poly.entity_id
_entity_poly.type
_entity_poly.pdbx_seq_one_letter_code
_entity_poly.pdbx_strand_id
1 'polypeptide(L)' 'MKIVVIGGTGLIGSKTVAILREEGHEVVAASPKSGVNSITGEGLKEAMASAQVVIDLTNSPSFEDKAVLEFFE' A
#
# COMPACT_ATOMS: atom_id res chain seq x y z
N MET A 1 -2.46 -2.42 -16.48
CA MET A 1 -1.20 -2.81 -15.81
C MET A 1 -1.53 -3.37 -14.43
N LYS A 2 -0.69 -4.24 -13.87
CA LYS A 2 -0.84 -4.67 -12.47
C LYS A 2 -0.14 -3.70 -11.53
N ILE A 3 -0.91 -3.07 -10.65
CA ILE A 3 -0.45 -2.05 -9.70
C ILE A 3 -0.76 -2.52 -8.28
N VAL A 4 0.23 -2.47 -7.40
CA VAL A 4 0.04 -2.71 -5.96
C VAL A 4 0.05 -1.36 -5.24
N VAL A 5 -0.98 -1.11 -4.44
CA VAL A 5 -1.08 0.10 -3.61
C VAL A 5 -0.94 -0.32 -2.15
N ILE A 6 0.22 -0.06 -1.54
CA ILE A 6 0.45 -0.28 -0.10
C ILE A 6 -0.24 0.84 0.67
N GLY A 7 -0.96 0.50 1.74
CA GLY A 7 -1.89 1.43 2.38
C GLY A 7 -3.16 1.65 1.55
N GLY A 8 -3.48 0.74 0.62
CA GLY A 8 -4.58 0.88 -0.35
C GLY A 8 -5.99 0.95 0.26
N THR A 9 -6.14 0.63 1.55
CA THR A 9 -7.41 0.80 2.29
C THR A 9 -7.48 2.09 3.11
N GLY A 10 -6.40 2.88 3.15
CA GLY A 10 -6.32 4.16 3.85
C GLY A 10 -7.06 5.30 3.13
N LEU A 11 -7.02 6.50 3.69
CA LEU A 11 -7.73 7.67 3.15
C LEU A 11 -7.32 8.00 1.72
N ILE A 12 -6.02 8.13 1.46
CA ILE A 12 -5.50 8.41 0.12
C ILE A 12 -5.52 7.13 -0.73
N GLY A 13 -5.07 6.00 -0.15
CA GLY A 13 -5.02 4.73 -0.87
C GLY A 13 -6.35 4.28 -1.46
N SER A 14 -7.47 4.40 -0.72
CA SER A 14 -8.78 3.99 -1.23
C SER A 14 -9.23 4.80 -2.45
N LYS A 15 -8.93 6.10 -2.47
CA LYS A 15 -9.21 6.99 -3.60
C LYS A 15 -8.33 6.65 -4.81
N THR A 16 -7.03 6.46 -4.57
CA THR A 16 -6.09 6.04 -5.62
C THR A 16 -6.46 4.70 -6.23
N VAL A 17 -6.85 3.71 -5.41
CA VAL A 17 -7.32 2.41 -5.88
C VAL A 17 -8.58 2.54 -6.74
N ALA A 18 -9.55 3.37 -6.35
CA ALA A 18 -10.76 3.58 -7.13
C ALA A 18 -10.43 4.18 -8.51
N ILE A 19 -9.65 5.26 -8.56
CA ILE A 19 -9.25 5.94 -9.81
C ILE A 19 -8.50 4.98 -10.73
N LEU A 20 -7.51 4.25 -10.23
CA LEU A 20 -6.71 3.34 -11.07
C LEU A 20 -7.55 2.18 -11.63
N ARG A 21 -8.55 1.71 -10.87
CA ARG A 21 -9.48 0.68 -11.36
C ARG A 21 -10.43 1.23 -12.42
N GLU A 22 -10.91 2.46 -12.26
CA GLU A 22 -11.73 3.16 -13.26
C GLU A 22 -10.99 3.32 -14.59
N GLU A 23 -9.67 3.56 -14.53
CA GLU A 23 -8.77 3.61 -15.70
C GLU A 23 -8.39 2.21 -16.26
N GLY A 24 -9.02 1.13 -15.77
CA GLY A 24 -8.85 -0.22 -16.30
C GLY A 24 -7.56 -0.93 -15.89
N HIS A 25 -6.92 -0.51 -14.81
CA HIS A 25 -5.76 -1.23 -14.25
C HIS A 25 -6.18 -2.37 -13.32
N GLU A 26 -5.36 -3.42 -13.25
CA GLU A 26 -5.48 -4.46 -12.23
C GLU A 26 -4.84 -3.92 -10.94
N VAL A 27 -5.66 -3.60 -9.94
CA VAL A 27 -5.18 -2.94 -8.72
C VAL A 27 -5.36 -3.81 -7.49
N VAL A 28 -4.24 -4.14 -6.84
CA VAL A 28 -4.18 -4.81 -5.54
C VAL A 28 -4.10 -3.75 -4.45
N ALA A 29 -5.13 -3.64 -3.62
CA ALA A 29 -5.10 -2.79 -2.43
C ALA A 29 -4.49 -3.57 -1.26
N ALA A 30 -3.21 -3.33 -0.97
CA ALA A 30 -2.47 -4.01 0.08
C ALA A 30 -2.53 -3.23 1.40
N SER A 31 -2.94 -3.90 2.47
CA SER A 31 -3.04 -3.35 3.82
C SER A 31 -3.15 -4.48 4.84
N PRO A 32 -2.90 -4.22 6.14
CA PRO A 32 -3.13 -5.24 7.17
C PRO A 32 -4.57 -5.78 7.15
N LYS A 33 -5.54 -4.92 6.81
CA LYS A 33 -6.96 -5.27 6.70
C LYS A 33 -7.26 -6.23 5.54
N SER A 34 -6.37 -6.31 4.56
CA SER A 34 -6.44 -7.24 3.42
C SER A 34 -5.45 -8.40 3.56
N GLY A 35 -4.86 -8.61 4.75
CA GLY A 35 -3.87 -9.67 5.00
C GLY A 35 -2.48 -9.41 4.42
N VAL A 36 -2.13 -8.13 4.16
CA VAL A 36 -0.80 -7.76 3.65
C VAL A 36 -0.14 -6.74 4.57
N ASN A 37 1.01 -7.07 5.13
CA ASN A 37 1.74 -6.20 6.04
C ASN A 37 3.15 -5.92 5.49
N SER A 38 3.43 -4.66 5.15
CA SER A 38 4.72 -4.24 4.59
C SER A 38 5.85 -4.22 5.61
N ILE A 39 5.54 -4.13 6.91
CA ILE A 39 6.53 -4.12 7.99
C ILE A 39 6.97 -5.55 8.33
N THR A 40 6.01 -6.46 8.50
CA THR A 40 6.32 -7.87 8.84
C THR A 40 6.61 -8.74 7.61
N GLY A 41 6.22 -8.27 6.42
CA GLY A 41 6.32 -9.02 5.17
C GLY A 41 5.18 -10.02 4.92
N GLU A 42 4.22 -10.15 5.85
CA GLU A 42 3.07 -11.04 5.69
C GLU A 42 2.29 -10.72 4.41
N GLY A 43 2.05 -11.73 3.56
CA GLY A 43 1.29 -11.61 2.32
C GLY A 43 1.93 -10.74 1.23
N LEU A 44 3.12 -10.17 1.48
CA LEU A 44 3.73 -9.19 0.59
C LEU A 44 4.22 -9.85 -0.72
N LYS A 45 4.81 -11.03 -0.64
CA LYS A 45 5.33 -11.77 -1.81
C LYS A 45 4.21 -12.07 -2.80
N GLU A 46 3.07 -12.56 -2.31
CA GLU A 46 1.91 -12.90 -3.12
C GLU A 46 1.26 -11.64 -3.70
N ALA A 47 1.13 -10.58 -2.89
CA ALA A 47 0.58 -9.30 -3.35
C ALA A 47 1.43 -8.67 -4.47
N MET A 48 2.76 -8.76 -4.36
CA MET A 48 3.71 -8.19 -5.31
C MET A 48 3.96 -9.06 -6.56
N ALA A 49 3.45 -10.28 -6.60
CA ALA A 49 3.66 -11.18 -7.74
C ALA A 49 3.20 -10.52 -9.05
N SER A 50 4.12 -10.38 -10.01
CA SER A 50 3.88 -9.76 -11.33
C SER A 50 3.44 -8.29 -11.27
N ALA A 51 3.62 -7.60 -10.15
CA ALA A 51 3.37 -6.16 -10.05
C ALA A 51 4.31 -5.39 -10.98
N GLN A 52 3.77 -4.48 -11.77
CA GLN A 52 4.54 -3.61 -12.68
C GLN A 52 4.86 -2.27 -12.02
N VAL A 53 3.98 -1.82 -11.12
CA VAL A 53 4.12 -0.59 -10.36
C VAL A 53 3.72 -0.84 -8.91
N VAL A 54 4.46 -0.24 -7.99
CA VAL A 54 4.11 -0.17 -6.57
C VAL A 54 3.92 1.29 -6.20
N ILE A 55 2.79 1.60 -5.57
CA ILE A 55 2.52 2.92 -4.99
C ILE A 55 2.45 2.72 -3.49
N ASP A 56 3.39 3.31 -2.77
CA ASP A 56 3.40 3.29 -1.30
C ASP A 56 2.69 4.53 -0.76
N LEU A 57 1.58 4.32 -0.05
CA LEU A 57 0.80 5.35 0.62
C LEU A 57 0.66 5.02 2.12
N THR A 58 1.63 4.29 2.66
CA THR A 58 1.72 4.11 4.11
C THR A 58 2.08 5.44 4.78
N ASN A 59 1.64 5.58 6.02
CA ASN A 59 1.92 6.76 6.81
C ASN A 59 2.29 6.32 8.22
N SER A 60 3.16 7.11 8.87
CA SER A 60 3.48 6.89 10.27
C SER A 60 2.18 6.95 11.08
N PRO A 61 1.93 5.97 11.98
CA PRO A 61 0.78 6.00 12.88
C PRO A 61 0.91 7.10 13.95
N SER A 62 2.11 7.69 14.09
CA SER A 62 2.44 8.73 15.07
C SER A 62 3.05 9.95 14.40
N PHE A 63 2.78 11.12 14.96
CA PHE A 63 3.38 12.39 14.54
C PHE A 63 4.54 12.84 15.43
N GLU A 64 4.93 12.05 16.44
CA GLU A 64 6.15 12.29 17.21
C GLU A 64 7.39 12.20 16.31
N ASP A 65 8.27 13.19 16.38
CA ASP A 65 9.45 13.33 15.51
C ASP A 65 10.23 12.02 15.36
N LYS A 66 10.53 11.36 16.48
CA LYS A 66 11.29 10.11 16.47
C LYS A 66 10.54 8.97 15.76
N ALA A 67 9.24 8.84 16.00
CA ALA A 67 8.43 7.78 15.41
C ALA A 67 8.21 7.98 13.90
N VAL A 68 8.12 9.23 13.45
CA VAL A 68 8.05 9.55 12.01
C VAL A 68 9.37 9.22 11.33
N LEU A 69 10.50 9.60 11.93
CA LEU A 69 11.82 9.32 11.35
C LEU A 69 12.08 7.80 11.24
N GLU A 70 11.86 7.04 12.30
CA GLU A 70 12.02 5.57 12.30
C GLU A 70 11.12 4.84 11.29
N PHE A 71 9.98 5.44 10.92
CA PHE A 71 9.06 4.85 9.94
C PHE A 71 9.55 4.97 8.49
N PHE A 72 10.37 5.98 8.17
CA PHE A 72 10.84 6.28 6.81
C PHE A 72 12.33 5.98 6.56
N GLU A 73 13.09 5.56 7.59
CA GLU A 73 14.44 4.99 7.42
C GLU A 73 14.40 3.60 6.77
#